data_AF-A0A954D1P3-F1
#
_entry.id   AF-A0A954D1P3-F1
#
_cell.length_a   1.000
_cell.length_b   1.000
_cell.length_c   1.000
_cell.angle_alpha   90.00
_cell.angle_beta   90.00
_cell.angle_gamma   90.00
#
_symmetry.space_group_name_H-M   'P 1'
#
loop_
_entity.id
_entity.type
_entity.pdbx_description
1 polymer ?
#
loop_
_entity_poly.entity_id
_entity_poly.type
_entity_poly.pdbx_seq_one_letter_code
_entity_poly.pdbx_strand_id
1 'polypeptide(L)' 'GVPTAILSRQTAGVLQHSLVVTLPGKPGSIRVCLDAVMPAIPYCIDLIGGPFLEGNPDRVAVFRPGR' A
#
# COMPACT_ATOMS: atom_id res chain seq x y z
N GLY A 1 -13.42 6.23 11.52
CA GLY A 1 -13.06 6.97 10.29
C GLY A 1 -13.32 8.45 10.50
N VAL A 2 -12.63 9.33 9.78
CA VAL A 2 -12.97 10.77 9.78
C VAL A 2 -14.12 10.96 8.78
N PRO A 3 -15.26 11.58 9.14
CA PRO A 3 -16.42 11.70 8.23
C PRO A 3 -16.08 12.36 6.89
N THR A 4 -15.10 13.25 6.88
CA THR A 4 -14.61 13.95 5.68
C THR A 4 -13.68 13.10 4.81
N ALA A 5 -13.37 11.84 5.18
CA ALA A 5 -12.53 10.96 4.39
C ALA A 5 -13.11 10.69 2.98
N ILE A 6 -14.43 10.80 2.81
CA ILE A 6 -15.10 10.68 1.51
C ILE A 6 -14.71 11.78 0.51
N LEU A 7 -14.20 12.92 0.98
CA LEU A 7 -13.71 14.01 0.12
C LEU A 7 -12.30 13.73 -0.43
N SER A 8 -11.64 12.67 0.04
CA SER A 8 -10.33 12.27 -0.44
C SER A 8 -10.41 11.81 -1.90
N ARG A 9 -9.48 12.30 -2.73
CA ARG A 9 -9.30 11.87 -4.12
C ARG A 9 -8.02 11.05 -4.30
N GLN A 10 -7.60 10.38 -3.22
CA GLN A 10 -6.46 9.47 -3.27
C GLN A 10 -6.73 8.34 -4.26
N THR A 11 -5.71 8.00 -5.01
CA THR A 11 -5.68 6.91 -5.97
C THR A 11 -4.35 6.17 -5.90
N ALA A 12 -4.31 5.00 -6.51
CA ALA A 12 -3.10 4.24 -6.77
C ALA A 12 -3.09 3.77 -8.22
N GLY A 13 -1.91 3.62 -8.81
CA GLY A 13 -1.76 3.20 -10.20
C GLY A 13 -0.38 2.65 -10.49
N VAL A 14 -0.26 1.96 -11.61
CA VAL A 14 0.98 1.39 -12.10
C VAL A 14 1.53 2.25 -13.22
N LEU A 15 2.79 2.64 -13.11
CA LEU A 15 3.56 3.28 -14.16
C LEU A 15 4.74 2.38 -14.50
N GLN A 16 4.68 1.68 -15.63
CA GLN A 16 5.67 0.66 -15.99
C GLN A 16 5.77 -0.40 -14.87
N HIS A 17 6.95 -0.59 -14.29
CA HIS A 17 7.20 -1.51 -13.17
C HIS A 17 7.14 -0.82 -11.80
N SER A 18 6.50 0.35 -11.68
CA SER A 18 6.39 1.12 -10.44
C SER A 18 4.95 1.27 -9.98
N LEU A 19 4.70 1.04 -8.69
CA LEU A 19 3.42 1.35 -8.05
C LEU A 19 3.47 2.75 -7.44
N VAL A 20 2.52 3.61 -7.82
CA VAL A 20 2.34 4.94 -7.26
C VAL A 20 1.10 4.92 -6.38
N VAL A 21 1.23 5.31 -5.11
CA VAL A 21 0.12 5.42 -4.16
C VAL A 21 0.12 6.82 -3.58
N THR A 22 -1.02 7.51 -3.65
CA THR A 22 -1.18 8.83 -3.02
C THR A 22 -1.64 8.67 -1.58
N LEU A 23 -1.01 9.41 -0.67
CA LEU A 23 -1.23 9.34 0.77
C LEU A 23 -1.72 10.68 1.32
N PRO A 24 -2.32 10.71 2.52
CA PRO A 24 -2.78 11.95 3.15
C PRO A 24 -1.60 12.79 3.64
N GLY A 25 -1.82 14.09 3.86
CA GLY A 25 -0.73 15.00 4.31
C GLY A 25 -0.37 14.91 5.80
N LYS A 26 -1.24 14.34 6.65
CA LYS A 26 -1.00 14.26 8.11
C LYS A 26 -0.25 12.97 8.46
N PRO A 27 0.87 13.01 9.21
CA PRO A 27 1.66 11.83 9.56
C PRO A 27 0.87 10.69 10.21
N GLY A 28 -0.08 11.01 11.11
CA GLY A 28 -0.94 10.00 11.71
C GLY A 28 -1.84 9.28 10.69
N SER A 29 -2.39 10.02 9.73
CA SER A 29 -3.21 9.45 8.67
C SER A 29 -2.39 8.66 7.65
N ILE A 30 -1.13 9.07 7.39
CA ILE A 30 -0.19 8.31 6.55
C ILE A 30 0.00 6.91 7.11
N ARG A 31 0.26 6.80 8.41
CA ARG A 31 0.46 5.50 9.08
C ARG A 31 -0.78 4.61 8.96
N VAL A 32 -1.97 5.14 9.28
CA VAL A 32 -3.22 4.39 9.15
C VAL A 32 -3.45 3.89 7.73
N CYS A 33 -3.22 4.73 6.71
CA CYS A 33 -3.37 4.32 5.32
C CYS A 33 -2.34 3.26 4.91
N LEU A 34 -1.07 3.44 5.28
CA LEU A 34 -0.01 2.48 4.96
C LEU A 34 -0.26 1.14 5.63
N ASP A 35 -0.61 1.11 6.92
CA ASP A 35 -0.88 -0.13 7.64
C ASP A 35 -2.03 -0.92 6.99
N ALA A 36 -2.99 -0.24 6.34
CA ALA A 36 -4.10 -0.87 5.63
C ALA A 36 -3.71 -1.42 4.24
N VAL A 37 -2.84 -0.75 3.48
CA VAL A 37 -2.52 -1.13 2.08
C VAL A 37 -1.22 -1.93 1.95
N MET A 38 -0.28 -1.75 2.88
CA MET A 38 1.04 -2.39 2.83
C MET A 38 1.00 -3.93 2.78
N PRO A 39 0.04 -4.65 3.40
CA PRO A 39 -0.07 -6.10 3.24
C PRO A 39 -0.15 -6.59 1.80
N ALA A 40 -0.73 -5.78 0.89
CA ALA A 40 -0.92 -6.14 -0.52
C ALA A 40 0.17 -5.57 -1.45
N ILE A 41 0.90 -4.53 -1.03
CA ILE A 41 1.89 -3.84 -1.86
C ILE A 41 2.98 -4.80 -2.38
N PRO A 42 3.63 -5.64 -1.56
CA PRO A 42 4.69 -6.52 -2.04
C PRO A 42 4.24 -7.45 -3.18
N TYR A 43 3.05 -8.05 -3.07
CA TYR A 43 2.54 -8.91 -4.13
C TYR A 43 2.17 -8.11 -5.39
N CYS A 44 1.65 -6.88 -5.23
CA CYS A 44 1.42 -5.99 -6.35
C CYS A 44 2.73 -5.66 -7.09
N ILE A 45 3.84 -5.45 -6.37
CA ILE A 45 5.18 -5.26 -6.95
C ILE A 45 5.65 -6.53 -7.69
N ASP A 46 5.44 -7.71 -7.11
CA ASP A 46 5.77 -8.99 -7.77
C ASP A 46 5.02 -9.11 -9.12
N LEU A 47 3.72 -8.79 -9.15
CA LEU A 47 2.87 -8.89 -10.34
C LEU A 47 3.25 -7.93 -11.46
N ILE A 48 3.75 -6.74 -11.11
CA ILE A 48 4.21 -5.77 -12.11
C ILE A 48 5.67 -5.99 -12.52
N GLY A 49 6.30 -7.11 -12.13
CA GLY A 49 7.69 -7.43 -12.49
C GLY A 49 8.75 -6.61 -11.76
N GLY A 50 8.41 -6.05 -10.60
CA GLY A 50 9.34 -5.34 -9.73
C GLY A 50 10.18 -6.29 -8.85
N PRO A 51 10.98 -5.73 -7.93
CA PRO A 51 11.79 -6.52 -7.01
C PRO A 51 10.90 -7.28 -6.01
N PHE A 52 11.37 -8.46 -5.58
CA PHE A 52 10.71 -9.21 -4.53
C PHE A 52 10.90 -8.52 -3.17
N LEU A 53 9.79 -8.10 -2.54
CA LEU A 53 9.81 -7.42 -1.25
C LEU A 53 9.43 -8.36 -0.11
N GLU A 54 10.26 -8.40 0.93
CA GLU A 54 9.95 -9.09 2.19
C GLU A 54 9.36 -8.10 3.20
N GLY A 55 8.37 -8.58 3.97
CA GLY A 55 7.80 -7.80 5.07
C GLY A 55 8.41 -8.20 6.40
N ASN A 56 8.61 -7.23 7.29
CA ASN A 56 8.90 -7.53 8.68
C ASN A 56 7.60 -8.03 9.36
N PRO A 57 7.55 -9.29 9.85
CA PRO A 57 6.33 -9.88 10.41
C PRO A 57 5.84 -9.17 11.68
N ASP A 58 6.71 -8.48 12.42
CA ASP A 58 6.32 -7.69 13.59
C ASP A 58 5.59 -6.39 13.22
N ARG A 59 5.58 -6.02 11.93
CA ARG A 59 5.04 -4.76 11.42
C ARG A 59 3.94 -4.95 10.38
N VAL A 60 4.11 -5.89 9.45
CA VAL A 60 3.14 -6.13 8.38
C VAL A 60 3.15 -7.60 7.96
N ALA A 61 1.98 -8.23 7.96
CA ALA A 61 1.80 -9.55 7.38
C ALA A 61 1.56 -9.40 5.88
N VAL A 62 2.53 -9.83 5.07
CA VAL A 62 2.43 -9.72 3.60
C VAL A 62 1.56 -10.85 3.07
N PHE A 63 0.54 -10.49 2.29
CA PHE A 63 -0.35 -11.45 1.66
C PHE A 63 0.11 -11.80 0.24
N ARG A 64 0.20 -13.10 -0.08
CA ARG A 64 0.49 -13.64 -1.41
C ARG A 64 -0.38 -14.87 -1.69
N PRO A 65 -1.28 -14.85 -2.68
CA PRO A 65 -2.10 -16.01 -3.04
C PRO A 65 -1.25 -17.21 -3.50
N GLY A 66 -1.63 -18.42 -3.07
CA GLY A 66 -1.00 -19.66 -3.53
C GLY A 66 0.35 -19.99 -2.88
N ARG A 67 0.75 -19.23 -1.85
CA ARG A 67 1.88 -19.56 -0.97
C ARG A 67 1.40 -19.68 0.47
#